data_AF-A0A937QNV7-F1
#
_entry.id   AF-A0A937QNV7-F1
#
_cell.length_a   1.000
_cell.length_b   1.000
_cell.length_c   1.000
_cell.angle_alpha   90.00
_cell.angle_beta   90.00
_cell.angle_gamma   90.00
#
_symmetry.space_group_name_H-M   'P 1'
#
loop_
_entity.id
_entity.type
_entity.pdbx_description
1 polymer ?
#
loop_
_entity_poly.entity_id
_entity_poly.type
_entity_poly.pdbx_seq_one_letter_code
_entity_poly.pdbx_strand_id
1 'polypeptide(L)'
;MQSSKTPIMFNSGELADSLALEHLTRAGREFIPWFGKRKNGYLFMLTKSDNVNGILDLPHNGHTVVAWSMNNEAVSGKFEVGAPPFRRRLEAARKVEQAEYPLRIRLDPIVPIEGWKEADVPA
;
A
#
# COMPACT_ATOMS: atom_id res chain seq x y z
N MET A 1 31.42 10.45 1.36
CA MET A 1 30.17 11.23 1.45
C MET A 1 29.50 10.90 2.77
N GLN A 2 29.28 11.87 3.65
CA GLN A 2 28.57 11.64 4.91
C GLN A 2 27.08 11.38 4.60
N SER A 3 26.56 10.23 5.06
CA SER A 3 25.14 9.92 4.93
C SER A 3 24.34 10.87 5.83
N SER A 4 23.33 11.54 5.27
CA SER A 4 22.33 12.28 6.05
C SER A 4 21.70 11.35 7.10
N LYS A 5 21.46 11.85 8.31
CA LYS A 5 20.73 11.12 9.38
C LYS A 5 19.22 11.16 9.18
N THR A 6 18.71 12.05 8.34
CA THR A 6 17.27 12.21 8.12
C THR A 6 16.72 11.07 7.26
N PRO A 7 15.61 10.41 7.64
CA PRO A 7 14.92 9.46 6.78
C PRO A 7 14.47 10.12 5.47
N ILE A 8 14.71 9.43 4.35
CA ILE A 8 14.30 9.87 3.00
C ILE A 8 13.32 8.83 2.47
N MET A 9 12.12 9.28 2.10
CA MET A 9 11.05 8.43 1.60
C MET A 9 10.89 8.59 0.09
N PHE A 10 10.87 7.48 -0.64
CA PHE A 10 10.69 7.42 -2.08
C PHE A 10 9.29 6.87 -2.37
N ASN A 11 8.39 7.71 -2.87
CA ASN A 11 7.01 7.33 -3.17
C ASN A 11 6.91 6.78 -4.61
N SER A 12 6.66 5.47 -4.73
CA SER A 12 6.43 4.79 -6.01
C SER A 12 4.96 4.76 -6.42
N GLY A 13 4.05 5.25 -5.56
CA GLY A 13 2.61 5.23 -5.76
C GLY A 13 1.99 6.59 -6.07
N GLU A 14 2.80 7.62 -6.37
CA GLU A 14 2.32 8.97 -6.64
C GLU A 14 1.63 9.08 -8.02
N LEU A 15 2.29 8.57 -9.06
CA LEU A 15 1.83 8.65 -10.45
C LEU A 15 1.40 7.28 -11.02
N ALA A 16 1.47 6.24 -10.20
CA ALA A 16 1.16 4.88 -10.60
C ALA A 16 0.58 4.11 -9.41
N ASP A 17 -0.07 2.98 -9.68
CA ASP A 17 -0.38 2.01 -8.64
C ASP A 17 0.81 1.07 -8.45
N SER A 18 1.44 1.11 -7.28
CA SER A 18 2.71 0.42 -7.03
C SER A 18 2.65 -1.10 -7.18
N LEU A 19 1.47 -1.72 -7.02
CA LEU A 19 1.32 -3.18 -7.04
C LEU A 19 0.36 -3.68 -8.13
N ALA A 20 -0.34 -2.81 -8.86
CA ALA A 20 -1.25 -3.24 -9.93
C ALA A 20 -0.60 -4.20 -10.93
N LEU A 21 0.64 -3.92 -11.35
CA LEU A 21 1.36 -4.70 -12.37
C LEU A 21 2.52 -5.53 -11.80
N GLU A 22 2.61 -5.70 -10.48
CA GLU A 22 3.75 -6.40 -9.84
C GLU A 22 3.92 -7.85 -10.35
N HIS A 23 2.82 -8.53 -10.69
CA HIS A 23 2.86 -9.88 -11.26
C HIS A 23 3.55 -9.95 -12.64
N LEU A 24 3.65 -8.83 -13.37
CA LEU A 24 4.33 -8.71 -14.67
C LEU A 24 5.72 -8.12 -14.52
N THR A 25 5.84 -6.97 -13.84
CA THR A 25 7.09 -6.20 -13.77
C THR A 25 8.08 -6.78 -12.78
N ARG A 26 7.57 -7.42 -11.72
CA ARG A 26 8.37 -7.91 -10.57
C ARG A 26 9.28 -6.82 -9.99
N ALA A 27 8.86 -5.56 -10.07
CA ALA A 27 9.66 -4.41 -9.66
C ALA A 27 9.99 -4.46 -8.15
N GLY A 28 9.08 -5.01 -7.35
CA GLY A 28 9.28 -5.24 -5.92
C GLY A 28 10.51 -6.11 -5.63
N ARG A 29 10.79 -7.13 -6.45
CA ARG A 29 11.95 -8.03 -6.26
C ARG A 29 13.29 -7.31 -6.31
N GLU A 30 13.34 -6.19 -7.02
CA GLU A 30 14.57 -5.41 -7.18
C GLU A 30 14.63 -4.27 -6.17
N PHE A 31 13.53 -3.53 -6.01
CA PHE A 31 13.53 -2.35 -5.16
C PHE A 31 13.45 -2.69 -3.67
N ILE A 32 12.62 -3.65 -3.25
CA ILE A 32 12.39 -3.93 -1.83
C ILE A 32 13.70 -4.38 -1.14
N PRO A 33 14.45 -5.37 -1.67
CA PRO A 33 15.74 -5.76 -1.07
C PRO A 33 16.80 -4.66 -1.18
N TRP A 34 16.74 -3.83 -2.23
CA TRP A 34 17.67 -2.72 -2.40
C TRP A 34 17.46 -1.66 -1.33
N PHE A 35 16.21 -1.33 -0.99
CA PHE A 35 15.86 -0.43 0.11
C PHE A 35 16.13 -1.06 1.48
N GLY A 36 15.90 -2.36 1.64
CA GLY A 36 16.24 -3.14 2.84
C GLY A 36 17.71 -3.10 3.25
N LYS A 37 18.61 -2.66 2.35
CA LYS A 37 20.05 -2.48 2.60
C LYS A 37 20.47 -1.02 2.83
N ARG A 38 19.54 -0.06 2.79
CA ARG A 38 19.84 1.38 2.92
C ARG A 38 19.84 1.78 4.39
N LYS A 39 20.66 2.78 4.75
CA LYS A 39 20.74 3.29 6.13
C LYS A 39 19.56 4.19 6.49
N ASN A 40 19.16 5.08 5.58
CA ASN A 40 18.12 6.09 5.83
C ASN A 40 17.11 6.22 4.67
N GLY A 41 17.17 5.34 3.66
CA GLY A 41 16.24 5.35 2.53
C GLY A 41 15.09 4.37 2.76
N TYR A 42 13.88 4.81 2.45
CA TYR A 42 12.65 4.02 2.62
C TYR A 42 11.82 4.06 1.33
N LEU A 43 11.31 2.91 0.92
CA LEU A 43 10.34 2.80 -0.16
C LEU A 43 8.93 2.96 0.40
N PHE A 44 8.12 3.79 -0.24
CA PHE A 44 6.69 3.89 0.02
C PHE A 44 5.94 3.43 -1.22
N MET A 45 5.11 2.41 -1.05
CA MET A 45 4.28 1.82 -2.11
C MET A 45 2.82 2.08 -1.76
N LEU A 46 2.09 2.80 -2.62
CA LEU A 46 0.66 3.02 -2.46
C LEU A 46 -0.09 2.26 -3.56
N THR A 47 -1.14 1.53 -3.17
CA THR A 47 -1.90 0.71 -4.11
C THR A 47 -3.40 0.69 -3.78
N LYS A 48 -4.21 0.37 -4.79
CA LYS A 48 -5.58 -0.14 -4.67
C LYS A 48 -5.68 -1.64 -5.05
N SER A 49 -4.58 -2.25 -5.46
CA SER A 49 -4.46 -3.65 -5.90
C SER A 49 -4.40 -4.63 -4.72
N ASP A 50 -4.56 -5.91 -5.03
CA ASP A 50 -4.37 -7.05 -4.14
C ASP A 50 -3.24 -8.00 -4.60
N ASN A 51 -2.46 -7.58 -5.60
CA ASN A 51 -1.32 -8.31 -6.17
C ASN A 51 -0.06 -8.28 -5.26
N VAL A 52 -0.19 -8.82 -4.04
CA VAL A 52 0.89 -8.79 -3.03
C VAL A 52 1.76 -10.03 -2.99
N ASN A 53 1.30 -11.16 -3.54
CA ASN A 53 1.99 -12.45 -3.34
C ASN A 53 3.46 -12.44 -3.80
N GLY A 54 3.79 -11.64 -4.81
CA GLY A 54 5.14 -11.53 -5.36
C GLY A 54 6.17 -10.86 -4.44
N ILE A 55 5.73 -10.19 -3.37
CA ILE A 55 6.58 -9.42 -2.47
C ILE A 55 6.66 -9.97 -1.04
N LEU A 56 5.80 -10.92 -0.67
CA LEU A 56 5.66 -11.38 0.72
C LEU A 56 6.93 -12.03 1.29
N ASP A 57 7.78 -12.61 0.43
CA ASP A 57 9.01 -13.31 0.78
C ASP A 57 10.27 -12.41 0.73
N LEU A 58 10.13 -11.14 0.38
CA LEU A 58 11.27 -10.27 0.10
C LEU A 58 11.85 -9.63 1.37
N PRO A 59 13.19 -9.52 1.49
CA PRO A 59 13.87 -8.94 2.66
C PRO A 59 13.72 -7.41 2.70
N HIS A 60 12.58 -6.92 3.17
CA HIS A 60 12.29 -5.49 3.30
C HIS A 60 12.99 -4.82 4.48
N ASN A 61 13.33 -5.57 5.53
CA ASN A 61 14.04 -5.11 6.74
C ASN A 61 13.40 -3.86 7.40
N GLY A 62 12.08 -3.67 7.25
CA GLY A 62 11.36 -2.47 7.72
C GLY A 62 11.56 -1.21 6.88
N HIS A 63 12.30 -1.28 5.76
CA HIS A 63 12.58 -0.15 4.87
C HIS A 63 11.58 0.00 3.71
N THR A 64 10.51 -0.78 3.69
CA THR A 64 9.41 -0.64 2.72
C THR A 64 8.10 -0.51 3.46
N VAL A 65 7.37 0.58 3.21
CA VAL A 65 6.02 0.78 3.70
C VAL A 65 5.06 0.45 2.56
N VAL A 66 4.12 -0.46 2.81
CA VAL A 66 3.04 -0.76 1.86
C VAL A 66 1.76 -0.13 2.38
N ALA A 67 1.13 0.66 1.53
CA ALA A 67 -0.05 1.43 1.87
C ALA A 67 -1.21 1.10 0.93
N TRP A 68 -2.42 1.05 1.48
CA TRP A 68 -3.64 0.88 0.71
C TRP A 68 -4.48 2.15 0.70
N SER A 69 -4.91 2.55 -0.49
CA SER A 69 -6.05 3.47 -0.63
C SER A 69 -7.34 2.67 -0.45
N MET A 70 -8.08 3.01 0.60
CA MET A 70 -9.33 2.35 0.98
C MET A 70 -10.47 3.36 1.00
N ASN A 71 -11.64 2.91 0.56
CA ASN A 71 -12.87 3.67 0.61
C ASN A 71 -14.04 2.77 0.99
N ASN A 72 -15.18 3.38 1.33
CA ASN A 72 -16.44 2.65 1.50
C ASN A 72 -16.79 1.87 0.22
N GLU A 73 -17.45 0.71 0.37
CA GLU A 73 -17.78 -0.19 -0.73
C GLU A 73 -18.63 0.48 -1.82
N ALA A 74 -19.60 1.33 -1.46
CA ALA A 74 -20.43 2.06 -2.41
C ALA A 74 -19.62 3.11 -3.19
N VAL A 75 -18.69 3.80 -2.52
CA VAL A 75 -17.79 4.77 -3.15
C VAL A 75 -16.82 4.05 -4.10
N SER A 76 -16.22 2.96 -3.64
CA SER A 76 -15.29 2.15 -4.41
C SER A 76 -15.95 1.58 -5.66
N GLY A 77 -17.13 0.97 -5.52
CA GLY A 77 -17.89 0.41 -6.64
C GLY A 77 -18.29 1.44 -7.69
N LYS A 78 -18.53 2.70 -7.27
CA LYS A 78 -18.90 3.79 -8.17
C LYS A 78 -17.72 4.45 -8.87
N PHE A 79 -16.62 4.69 -8.15
CA PHE A 79 -15.53 5.56 -8.62
C PHE A 79 -14.20 4.86 -8.87
N GLU A 80 -14.02 3.61 -8.43
CA GLU A 80 -12.74 2.90 -8.51
C GLU A 80 -12.83 1.67 -9.45
N VAL A 81 -13.45 1.87 -10.61
CA VAL A 81 -13.66 0.81 -11.61
C VAL A 81 -12.31 0.19 -12.01
N GLY A 82 -12.25 -1.15 -11.97
CA GLY A 82 -11.06 -1.94 -12.31
C GLY A 82 -10.13 -2.22 -11.13
N ALA A 83 -10.30 -1.55 -9.99
CA ALA A 83 -9.61 -1.93 -8.76
C ALA A 83 -10.35 -3.06 -8.03
N PRO A 84 -9.64 -3.94 -7.30
CA PRO A 84 -10.27 -4.93 -6.43
C PRO A 84 -11.25 -4.31 -5.42
N PRO A 85 -12.31 -5.03 -5.01
CA PRO A 85 -13.23 -4.57 -3.97
C PRO A 85 -12.52 -4.43 -2.61
N PHE A 86 -13.12 -3.63 -1.72
CA PHE A 86 -12.59 -3.33 -0.38
C PHE A 86 -12.10 -4.57 0.37
N ARG A 87 -12.91 -5.64 0.41
CA ARG A 87 -12.58 -6.89 1.11
C ARG A 87 -11.27 -7.52 0.62
N ARG A 88 -11.04 -7.56 -0.69
CA ARG A 88 -9.81 -8.12 -1.27
C ARG A 88 -8.59 -7.26 -0.96
N ARG A 89 -8.73 -5.93 -0.96
CA ARG A 89 -7.66 -5.03 -0.52
C ARG A 89 -7.32 -5.23 0.95
N LEU A 90 -8.33 -5.42 1.80
CA LEU A 90 -8.12 -5.68 3.23
C LEU A 90 -7.43 -7.04 3.48
N GLU A 91 -7.79 -8.07 2.73
CA GLU A 91 -7.11 -9.37 2.77
C GLU A 91 -5.65 -9.27 2.32
N ALA A 92 -5.38 -8.51 1.24
CA ALA A 92 -4.01 -8.26 0.78
C ALA A 92 -3.19 -7.47 1.81
N ALA A 93 -3.79 -6.46 2.43
CA ALA A 93 -3.20 -5.72 3.54
C ALA A 93 -2.85 -6.65 4.71
N ARG A 94 -3.75 -7.56 5.09
CA ARG A 94 -3.48 -8.56 6.13
C ARG A 94 -2.32 -9.49 5.79
N LYS A 95 -2.19 -9.96 4.55
CA LYS A 95 -1.04 -10.79 4.12
C LYS A 95 0.29 -10.04 4.27
N VAL A 96 0.30 -8.75 3.95
CA VAL A 96 1.50 -7.92 4.03
C VAL A 96 1.85 -7.58 5.48
N GLU A 97 0.86 -7.36 6.34
CA GLU A 97 1.07 -7.24 7.79
C GLU A 97 1.63 -8.53 8.41
N GLN A 98 1.11 -9.69 8.01
CA GLN A 98 1.64 -11.00 8.41
C GLN A 98 3.07 -11.26 7.92
N ALA A 99 3.47 -10.62 6.82
CA ALA A 99 4.85 -10.61 6.31
C ALA A 99 5.70 -9.49 6.95
N GLU A 100 5.24 -8.89 8.04
CA GLU A 100 5.94 -7.89 8.88
C GLU A 100 6.31 -6.57 8.17
N TYR A 101 5.72 -6.29 7.02
CA TYR A 101 5.86 -4.98 6.41
C TYR A 101 5.20 -3.90 7.26
N PRO A 102 5.86 -2.74 7.44
CA PRO A 102 5.17 -1.53 7.89
C PRO A 102 3.97 -1.23 6.98
N LEU A 103 2.77 -1.29 7.54
CA LEU A 103 1.52 -1.11 6.80
C LEU A 103 0.88 0.24 7.10
N ARG A 104 0.26 0.86 6.09
CA ARG A 104 -0.57 2.06 6.25
C ARG A 104 -1.89 1.96 5.50
N ILE A 105 -2.94 2.55 6.05
CA ILE A 105 -4.20 2.77 5.35
C ILE A 105 -4.34 4.25 5.04
N ARG A 106 -4.71 4.55 3.80
CA ARG A 106 -4.96 5.90 3.28
C ARG A 106 -6.44 6.03 2.93
N LEU A 107 -7.15 6.85 3.70
CA LEU A 107 -8.52 7.23 3.42
C LEU A 107 -8.51 8.50 2.58
N ASP A 108 -8.38 8.32 1.26
CA ASP A 108 -8.38 9.41 0.30
C ASP A 108 -8.83 8.92 -1.09
N PRO A 109 -9.77 9.64 -1.74
CA PRO A 109 -10.51 10.79 -1.19
C PRO A 109 -11.52 10.37 -0.11
N ILE A 110 -11.74 11.24 0.89
CA ILE A 110 -12.88 11.10 1.80
C ILE A 110 -14.12 11.58 1.04
N VAL A 111 -15.04 10.65 0.76
CA VAL A 111 -16.27 10.94 -0.01
C VAL A 111 -17.48 10.76 0.90
N PRO A 112 -18.22 11.84 1.22
CA PRO A 112 -19.48 11.74 1.93
C PRO A 112 -20.50 10.94 1.14
N ILE A 113 -21.18 9.99 1.79
CA ILE A 113 -22.32 9.25 1.25
C ILE A 113 -23.55 9.50 2.12
N GLU A 114 -24.76 9.31 1.60
CA GLU A 114 -25.97 9.47 2.41
C GLU A 114 -25.90 8.60 3.68
N GLY A 115 -26.26 9.17 4.83
CA GLY A 115 -26.18 8.50 6.13
C GLY A 115 -24.78 8.38 6.73
N TRP A 116 -23.73 8.99 6.15
CA TRP A 116 -22.36 8.81 6.65
C TRP A 116 -22.12 9.31 8.09
N LYS A 117 -22.91 10.29 8.56
CA LYS A 117 -22.76 10.85 9.92
C LYS A 117 -23.45 9.99 10.97
N GLU A 118 -24.54 9.34 10.56
CA GLU A 118 -25.41 8.52 11.39
C GLU A 118 -25.02 7.04 11.34
N ALA A 119 -24.11 6.66 10.44
CA ALA A 119 -23.57 5.32 10.34
C ALA A 119 -22.80 4.96 11.61
N ASP A 120 -23.47 4.30 12.55
CA ASP A 120 -22.84 3.67 13.70
C ASP A 120 -21.82 2.63 13.23
N VAL A 121 -20.57 2.79 13.66
CA VAL A 121 -19.56 1.73 13.56
C VAL A 121 -19.69 0.90 14.83
N PRO A 122 -20.14 -0.36 14.77
CA PRO A 122 -20.13 -1.23 15.95
C PRO A 122 -18.70 -1.31 16.48
N ALA A 123 -18.53 -1.06 17.78
CA ALA A 123 -17.25 -1.15 18.47
C ALA A 123 -16.65 -2.57 18.40
#